data_AF-A0A2H0URE1-F1
#
_entry.id   AF-A0A2H0URE1-F1
#
_cell.length_a   1.000
_cell.length_b   1.000
_cell.length_c   1.000
_cell.angle_alpha   90.00
_cell.angle_beta   90.00
_cell.angle_gamma   90.00
#
_symmetry.space_group_name_H-M   'P 1'
#
loop_
_entity.id
_entity.type
_entity.pdbx_description
1 polymer ?
#
loop_
_entity_poly.entity_id
_entity_poly.type
_entity_poly.pdbx_seq_one_letter_code
_entity_poly.pdbx_strand_id
1 'polypeptide(L)'
;MTFIYKNLNKIALLVFIFTVITFVAQTTKAQTGPELFITWKANSYIPPTYEGKALPIQGSEITLVVGLLDSGRFANLTNNEIRWYDGINLIGKGKGKVTITTTAKSDQNIRAEIMNYRGADLNKTINIPTTNPEIYIFPEIQPNQIIFKAIPYFFTINNPNELIINWSVNGIKAEGSPKDQTTLITNTSNLINKSQLLTYVVAKNSKNSTESVNKQLKLVILK
;
A
#
# COMPACT_ATOMS: atom_id res chain seq x y z
N MET A 1 34.76 71.18 12.96
CA MET A 1 34.78 69.71 12.83
C MET A 1 33.36 69.14 12.88
N THR A 2 32.40 69.74 12.14
CA THR A 2 30.96 69.48 12.32
C THR A 2 30.25 69.22 10.98
N PHE A 3 30.88 69.57 9.85
CA PHE A 3 30.34 69.37 8.50
C PHE A 3 30.48 67.92 7.99
N ILE A 4 31.49 67.18 8.48
CA ILE A 4 31.80 65.82 8.00
C ILE A 4 30.77 64.79 8.52
N TYR A 5 30.32 64.94 9.77
CA TYR A 5 29.34 64.01 10.39
C TYR A 5 27.95 64.03 9.73
N LYS A 6 27.52 65.18 9.17
CA LYS A 6 26.18 65.31 8.55
C LYS A 6 26.04 64.53 7.23
N ASN A 7 27.16 64.33 6.52
CA ASN A 7 27.18 63.57 5.26
C ASN A 7 27.42 62.07 5.48
N LEU A 8 28.10 61.66 6.55
CA LEU A 8 28.27 60.24 6.89
C LEU A 8 26.93 59.53 7.13
N ASN A 9 25.98 60.17 7.83
CA ASN A 9 24.66 59.56 8.09
C ASN A 9 23.85 59.34 6.81
N LYS A 10 24.02 60.21 5.80
CA LYS A 10 23.35 60.05 4.49
C LYS A 10 23.96 58.93 3.66
N ILE A 11 25.28 58.77 3.71
CA ILE A 11 25.99 57.68 3.04
C ILE A 11 25.65 56.34 3.70
N ALA A 12 25.62 56.28 5.03
CA ALA A 12 25.23 55.08 5.77
C ALA A 12 23.78 54.66 5.44
N LEU A 13 22.86 55.62 5.33
CA LEU A 13 21.47 55.36 4.93
C LEU A 13 21.37 54.81 3.50
N LEU A 14 22.14 55.36 2.55
CA LEU A 14 22.19 54.89 1.17
C LEU A 14 22.76 53.46 1.07
N VAL A 15 23.84 53.19 1.80
CA VAL A 15 24.43 51.83 1.88
C VAL A 15 23.43 50.87 2.51
N PHE A 16 22.73 51.27 3.56
CA PHE A 16 21.71 50.44 4.21
C PHE A 16 20.54 50.13 3.26
N ILE A 17 20.00 51.13 2.56
CA ILE A 17 18.91 50.95 1.57
C ILE A 17 19.37 50.05 0.43
N PHE A 18 20.57 50.27 -0.10
CA PHE A 18 21.12 49.42 -1.17
C PHE A 18 21.28 47.98 -0.70
N THR A 19 21.77 47.77 0.53
CA THR A 19 21.93 46.44 1.13
C THR A 19 20.56 45.76 1.29
N VAL A 20 19.54 46.46 1.79
CA VAL A 20 18.17 45.93 1.93
C VAL A 20 17.57 45.58 0.56
N ILE A 21 17.76 46.41 -0.48
CA ILE A 21 17.27 46.11 -1.83
C ILE A 21 17.95 44.86 -2.39
N THR A 22 19.26 44.71 -2.21
CA THR A 22 19.98 43.49 -2.65
C THR A 22 19.57 42.25 -1.86
N PHE A 23 19.14 42.40 -0.60
CA PHE A 23 18.65 41.28 0.21
C PHE A 23 17.23 40.84 -0.19
N VAL A 24 16.34 41.80 -0.49
CA VAL A 24 14.96 41.51 -0.94
C VAL A 24 14.93 40.93 -2.36
N ALA A 25 15.92 41.27 -3.20
CA ALA A 25 16.05 40.71 -4.56
C ALA A 25 16.49 39.23 -4.58
N GLN A 26 16.96 38.65 -3.45
CA GLN A 26 17.35 37.25 -3.35
C GLN A 26 16.18 36.32 -2.98
N THR A 27 14.96 36.62 -3.43
CA THR A 27 13.88 35.63 -3.39
C THR A 27 14.14 34.58 -4.48
N THR A 28 14.92 33.55 -4.13
CA THR A 28 15.01 32.34 -4.95
C THR A 28 13.60 31.78 -5.08
N LYS A 29 13.01 31.88 -6.28
CA LYS A 29 11.85 31.05 -6.61
C LYS A 29 12.35 29.61 -6.57
N ALA A 30 12.06 28.89 -5.49
CA ALA A 30 12.21 27.45 -5.44
C ALA A 30 11.22 26.85 -6.44
N GLN A 31 11.59 26.87 -7.73
CA GLN A 31 10.83 26.23 -8.77
C GLN A 31 11.09 24.74 -8.59
N THR A 32 10.07 24.02 -8.12
CA THR A 32 10.19 22.57 -7.94
C THR A 32 10.49 21.93 -9.29
N GLY A 33 11.64 21.26 -9.37
CA GLY A 33 12.02 20.49 -10.56
C GLY A 33 11.03 19.35 -10.82
N PRO A 34 11.12 18.69 -12.00
CA PRO A 34 10.25 17.56 -12.31
C PRO A 34 10.38 16.45 -11.25
N GLU A 35 9.24 16.02 -10.71
CA GLU A 35 9.14 14.95 -9.71
C GLU A 35 8.45 13.73 -10.32
N LEU A 36 9.23 12.66 -10.48
CA LEU A 36 8.77 11.37 -11.00
C LEU A 36 8.30 10.48 -9.85
N PHE A 37 7.10 9.93 -9.98
CA PHE A 37 6.55 8.97 -9.03
C PHE A 37 6.06 7.71 -9.72
N ILE A 38 6.12 6.60 -8.99
CA ILE A 38 5.57 5.31 -9.41
C ILE A 38 4.57 4.89 -8.33
N THR A 39 3.38 4.49 -8.74
CA THR A 39 2.39 3.86 -7.88
C THR A 39 1.99 2.51 -8.47
N TRP A 40 1.39 1.68 -7.63
CA TRP A 40 1.03 0.33 -7.99
C TRP A 40 -0.22 -0.13 -7.25
N LYS A 41 -0.87 -1.15 -7.82
CA LYS A 41 -2.00 -1.89 -7.26
C LYS A 41 -1.80 -3.38 -7.52
N ALA A 42 -1.91 -4.20 -6.49
CA ALA A 42 -1.94 -5.66 -6.63
C ALA A 42 -3.39 -6.17 -6.76
N ASN A 43 -3.56 -7.28 -7.46
CA ASN A 43 -4.79 -8.03 -7.51
C ASN A 43 -4.87 -9.03 -6.35
N SER A 44 -5.01 -8.49 -5.15
CA SER A 44 -5.18 -9.26 -3.92
C SER A 44 -6.25 -8.62 -3.03
N TYR A 45 -6.97 -9.46 -2.30
CA TYR A 45 -8.08 -9.06 -1.45
C TYR A 45 -7.59 -8.37 -0.19
N ILE A 46 -8.27 -7.32 0.22
CA ILE A 46 -8.16 -6.73 1.55
C ILE A 46 -9.57 -6.47 2.08
N PRO A 47 -9.81 -6.64 3.39
CA PRO A 47 -11.10 -6.31 3.95
C PRO A 47 -11.33 -4.78 3.88
N PRO A 48 -12.59 -4.31 3.83
CA PRO A 48 -12.91 -2.88 3.70
C PRO A 48 -12.33 -1.99 4.82
N THR A 49 -12.03 -2.56 5.98
CA THR A 49 -11.47 -1.85 7.14
C THR A 49 -9.95 -1.73 7.09
N TYR A 50 -9.28 -2.28 6.08
CA TYR A 50 -7.83 -2.22 5.95
C TYR A 50 -7.40 -0.90 5.29
N GLU A 51 -6.63 -0.10 6.02
CA GLU A 51 -6.19 1.23 5.57
C GLU A 51 -4.92 1.18 4.69
N GLY A 52 -4.25 0.04 4.63
CA GLY A 52 -3.01 -0.15 3.86
C GLY A 52 -3.25 -0.45 2.39
N LYS A 53 -2.16 -0.53 1.62
CA LYS A 53 -2.19 -1.06 0.25
C LYS A 53 -2.31 -2.59 0.27
N ALA A 54 -3.15 -3.13 -0.60
CA ALA A 54 -3.18 -4.57 -0.86
C ALA A 54 -1.81 -5.02 -1.37
N LEU A 55 -1.14 -5.89 -0.62
CA LEU A 55 0.18 -6.41 -1.00
C LEU A 55 0.02 -7.56 -1.99
N PRO A 56 0.86 -7.63 -3.02
CA PRO A 56 0.86 -8.77 -3.93
C PRO A 56 1.31 -10.04 -3.23
N ILE A 57 0.73 -11.15 -3.64
CA ILE A 57 1.25 -12.49 -3.34
C ILE A 57 1.93 -13.05 -4.59
N GLN A 58 2.80 -14.04 -4.44
CA GLN A 58 3.45 -14.68 -5.59
C GLN A 58 2.39 -15.18 -6.61
N GLY A 59 2.59 -14.84 -7.88
CA GLY A 59 1.67 -15.16 -8.97
C GLY A 59 0.52 -14.17 -9.18
N SER A 60 0.29 -13.25 -8.24
CA SER A 60 -0.74 -12.22 -8.40
C SER A 60 -0.35 -11.16 -9.44
N GLU A 61 -1.35 -10.56 -10.07
CA GLU A 61 -1.17 -9.47 -11.02
C GLU A 61 -0.86 -8.15 -10.28
N ILE A 62 0.08 -7.38 -10.82
CA ILE A 62 0.42 -6.03 -10.35
C ILE A 62 0.25 -5.05 -11.52
N THR A 63 -0.57 -4.02 -11.31
CA THR A 63 -0.68 -2.88 -12.21
C THR A 63 0.22 -1.75 -11.71
N LEU A 64 1.12 -1.29 -12.57
CA LEU A 64 2.09 -0.23 -12.32
C LEU A 64 1.71 1.02 -13.10
N VAL A 65 1.85 2.19 -12.47
CA VAL A 65 1.60 3.48 -13.10
C VAL A 65 2.74 4.45 -12.77
N VAL A 66 3.28 5.10 -13.78
CA VAL A 66 4.27 6.18 -13.64
C VAL A 66 3.62 7.51 -13.97
N GLY A 67 3.93 8.53 -13.16
CA GLY A 67 3.51 9.89 -13.43
C GLY A 67 4.61 10.89 -13.11
N LEU A 68 4.52 12.04 -13.75
CA LEU A 68 5.50 13.11 -13.61
C LEU A 68 4.77 14.40 -13.24
N LEU A 69 5.14 14.99 -12.11
CA LEU A 69 4.71 16.32 -11.71
C LEU A 69 5.80 17.33 -12.09
N ASP A 70 5.44 18.36 -12.84
CA ASP A 70 6.38 19.40 -13.24
C ASP A 70 5.74 20.76 -13.03
N SER A 71 6.39 21.61 -12.24
CA SER A 71 5.87 22.93 -11.91
C SER A 71 4.43 22.88 -11.34
N GLY A 72 4.14 21.86 -10.52
CA GLY A 72 2.85 21.66 -9.86
C GLY A 72 1.72 21.11 -10.75
N ARG A 73 2.02 20.61 -11.96
CA ARG A 73 1.03 20.00 -12.87
C ARG A 73 1.51 18.65 -13.39
N PHE A 74 0.57 17.75 -13.67
CA PHE A 74 0.91 16.50 -14.34
C PHE A 74 1.39 16.78 -15.76
N ALA A 75 2.59 16.31 -16.08
CA ALA A 75 3.15 16.43 -17.41
C ALA A 75 2.45 15.48 -18.39
N ASN A 76 2.28 15.92 -19.64
CA ASN A 76 1.80 15.05 -20.70
C ASN A 76 2.95 14.19 -21.24
N LEU A 77 2.90 12.90 -20.96
CA LEU A 77 3.95 11.93 -21.35
C LEU A 77 3.64 11.17 -22.65
N THR A 78 2.58 11.54 -23.38
CA THR A 78 2.10 10.79 -24.57
C THR A 78 3.19 10.58 -25.62
N ASN A 79 4.08 11.56 -25.79
CA ASN A 79 5.15 11.53 -26.80
C ASN A 79 6.49 11.00 -26.27
N ASN A 80 6.63 10.85 -24.95
CA ASN A 80 7.85 10.33 -24.34
C ASN A 80 7.87 8.80 -24.43
N GLU A 81 9.02 8.23 -24.80
CA GLU A 81 9.24 6.80 -24.60
C GLU A 81 9.38 6.53 -23.11
N ILE A 82 8.61 5.57 -22.61
CA ILE A 82 8.67 5.10 -21.23
C ILE A 82 9.17 3.68 -21.24
N ARG A 83 10.14 3.36 -20.37
CA ARG A 83 10.70 2.02 -20.19
C ARG A 83 10.51 1.57 -18.76
N TRP A 84 10.12 0.32 -18.59
CA TRP A 84 9.82 -0.31 -17.32
C TRP A 84 10.74 -1.50 -17.09
N TYR A 85 11.31 -1.56 -15.89
CA TYR A 85 12.23 -2.60 -15.50
C TYR A 85 11.82 -3.25 -14.18
N ASP A 86 12.08 -4.54 -14.07
CA ASP A 86 12.13 -5.29 -12.81
C ASP A 86 13.59 -5.72 -12.57
N GLY A 87 14.26 -5.01 -11.64
CA GLY A 87 15.71 -5.04 -11.53
C GLY A 87 16.37 -4.58 -12.83
N ILE A 88 17.09 -5.48 -13.49
CA ILE A 88 17.75 -5.22 -14.78
C ILE A 88 16.88 -5.60 -16.00
N ASN A 89 15.77 -6.31 -15.79
CA ASN A 89 15.00 -6.90 -16.88
C ASN A 89 13.98 -5.88 -17.41
N LEU A 90 14.00 -5.62 -18.72
CA LEU A 90 12.98 -4.78 -19.36
C LEU A 90 11.65 -5.54 -19.43
N ILE A 91 10.64 -5.07 -18.70
CA ILE A 91 9.29 -5.67 -18.62
C ILE A 91 8.26 -4.92 -19.47
N GLY A 92 8.60 -3.73 -19.98
CA GLY A 92 7.74 -2.99 -20.89
C GLY A 92 8.39 -1.74 -21.45
N LYS A 93 8.04 -1.37 -22.68
CA LYS A 93 8.40 -0.07 -23.27
C LYS A 93 7.35 0.44 -24.24
N GLY A 94 7.34 1.76 -24.47
CA GLY A 94 6.55 2.38 -25.53
C GLY A 94 6.32 3.87 -25.30
N LYS A 95 5.94 4.60 -26.36
CA LYS A 95 5.52 6.00 -26.26
C LYS A 95 4.23 6.11 -25.47
N GLY A 96 4.17 7.02 -24.50
CA GLY A 96 2.98 7.23 -23.66
C GLY A 96 2.60 6.02 -22.79
N LYS A 97 3.47 5.02 -22.65
CA LYS A 97 3.19 3.78 -21.91
C LYS A 97 3.34 3.98 -20.40
N VAL A 98 2.48 4.84 -19.85
CA VAL A 98 2.46 5.23 -18.43
C VAL A 98 1.94 4.12 -17.50
N THR A 99 1.31 3.08 -18.06
CA THR A 99 0.76 1.95 -17.33
C THR A 99 1.26 0.63 -17.92
N ILE A 100 1.64 -0.31 -17.06
CA ILE A 100 1.88 -1.71 -17.44
C ILE A 100 1.30 -2.65 -16.39
N THR A 101 1.15 -3.91 -16.78
CA THR A 101 0.79 -5.00 -15.90
C THR A 101 1.91 -6.03 -15.88
N THR A 102 2.21 -6.58 -14.70
CA THR A 102 3.21 -7.64 -14.51
C THR A 102 2.74 -8.63 -13.46
N THR A 103 3.50 -9.69 -13.23
CA THR A 103 3.20 -10.71 -12.23
C THR A 103 4.19 -10.64 -11.08
N ALA A 104 3.67 -10.71 -9.86
CA ALA A 104 4.45 -10.79 -8.64
C ALA A 104 5.26 -12.09 -8.58
N LYS A 105 6.57 -12.00 -8.37
CA LYS A 105 7.45 -13.18 -8.23
C LYS A 105 7.99 -13.33 -6.82
N SER A 106 8.48 -12.23 -6.30
CA SER A 106 9.05 -12.01 -4.97
C SER A 106 9.01 -10.49 -4.76
N ASP A 107 9.73 -9.98 -3.76
CA ASP A 107 9.98 -8.55 -3.68
C ASP A 107 10.62 -8.06 -4.99
N GLN A 108 10.05 -7.01 -5.57
CA GLN A 108 10.41 -6.50 -6.89
C GLN A 108 10.90 -5.07 -6.80
N ASN A 109 12.01 -4.79 -7.49
CA ASN A 109 12.54 -3.44 -7.64
C ASN A 109 12.10 -2.89 -8.99
N ILE A 110 11.01 -2.14 -9.00
CA ILE A 110 10.41 -1.59 -10.20
C ILE A 110 11.03 -0.24 -10.51
N ARG A 111 11.60 -0.11 -11.71
CA ARG A 111 12.12 1.15 -12.23
C ARG A 111 11.35 1.59 -13.46
N ALA A 112 10.94 2.85 -13.49
CA ALA A 112 10.41 3.50 -14.68
C ALA A 112 11.41 4.57 -15.14
N GLU A 113 11.64 4.63 -16.44
CA GLU A 113 12.48 5.62 -17.12
C GLU A 113 11.63 6.36 -18.15
N ILE A 114 11.63 7.69 -18.09
CA ILE A 114 11.04 8.58 -19.10
C ILE A 114 12.19 9.15 -19.92
N MET A 115 12.24 8.79 -21.19
CA MET A 115 13.31 9.22 -22.09
C MET A 115 13.11 10.66 -22.55
N ASN A 116 14.21 11.42 -22.56
CA ASN A 116 14.32 12.76 -23.14
C ASN A 116 13.21 13.73 -22.72
N TYR A 117 12.86 13.76 -21.44
CA TYR A 117 11.96 14.78 -20.90
C TYR A 117 12.73 16.08 -20.66
N ARG A 118 12.39 17.13 -21.42
CA ARG A 118 13.09 18.43 -21.41
C ARG A 118 14.61 18.31 -21.60
N GLY A 119 15.06 17.38 -22.46
CA GLY A 119 16.47 17.20 -22.79
C GLY A 119 17.25 16.26 -21.86
N ALA A 120 16.60 15.65 -20.86
CA ALA A 120 17.22 14.69 -19.95
C ALA A 120 16.34 13.46 -19.74
N ASP A 121 16.97 12.33 -19.40
CA ASP A 121 16.26 11.14 -18.98
C ASP A 121 15.91 11.25 -17.49
N LEU A 122 14.68 10.90 -17.13
CA LEU A 122 14.22 10.85 -15.75
C LEU A 122 13.96 9.40 -15.36
N ASN A 123 14.36 9.00 -14.16
CA ASN A 123 14.08 7.66 -13.66
C ASN A 123 13.74 7.64 -12.18
N LYS A 124 12.95 6.64 -11.78
CA LYS A 124 12.59 6.39 -10.39
C LYS A 124 12.56 4.89 -10.18
N THR A 125 13.01 4.44 -9.02
CA THR A 125 12.88 3.05 -8.58
C THR A 125 12.07 3.00 -7.29
N ILE A 126 11.19 2.02 -7.19
CA ILE A 126 10.44 1.68 -5.98
C ILE A 126 10.63 0.19 -5.69
N ASN A 127 10.50 -0.18 -4.41
CA ASN A 127 10.37 -1.57 -4.02
C ASN A 127 8.89 -1.91 -3.83
N ILE A 128 8.47 -3.07 -4.33
CA ILE A 128 7.14 -3.64 -4.12
C ILE A 128 7.34 -4.93 -3.34
N PRO A 129 6.97 -4.97 -2.05
CA PRO A 129 7.11 -6.18 -1.25
C PRO A 129 6.01 -7.18 -1.60
N THR A 130 6.33 -8.46 -1.51
CA THR A 130 5.38 -9.56 -1.61
C THR A 130 5.05 -10.13 -0.25
N THR A 131 3.86 -10.70 -0.13
CA THR A 131 3.40 -11.37 1.10
C THR A 131 2.77 -12.73 0.79
N ASN A 132 2.35 -13.44 1.82
CA ASN A 132 1.51 -14.61 1.73
C ASN A 132 0.06 -14.26 2.07
N PRO A 133 -0.93 -15.03 1.59
CA PRO A 133 -2.30 -14.92 2.08
C PRO A 133 -2.36 -15.14 3.60
N GLU A 134 -3.29 -14.45 4.26
CA GLU A 134 -3.46 -14.56 5.71
C GLU A 134 -4.95 -14.60 6.10
N ILE A 135 -5.23 -15.21 7.25
CA ILE A 135 -6.56 -15.21 7.88
C ILE A 135 -6.40 -14.71 9.31
N TYR A 136 -7.27 -13.76 9.69
CA TYR A 136 -7.45 -13.34 11.07
C TYR A 136 -8.77 -13.91 11.61
N ILE A 137 -8.77 -14.49 12.81
CA ILE A 137 -9.99 -14.92 13.49
C ILE A 137 -10.38 -13.82 14.48
N PHE A 138 -11.49 -13.14 14.21
CA PHE A 138 -12.07 -12.14 15.11
C PHE A 138 -13.21 -12.74 15.92
N PRO A 139 -13.08 -12.86 17.26
CA PRO A 139 -14.17 -13.31 18.12
C PRO A 139 -15.06 -12.12 18.53
N GLU A 140 -16.37 -12.28 18.38
CA GLU A 140 -17.40 -11.40 18.90
C GLU A 140 -18.16 -12.14 20.00
N ILE A 141 -18.05 -11.65 21.24
CA ILE A 141 -18.61 -12.30 22.42
C ILE A 141 -20.04 -11.81 22.62
N GLN A 142 -20.98 -12.74 22.76
CA GLN A 142 -22.38 -12.47 23.04
C GLN A 142 -22.86 -13.31 24.23
N PRO A 143 -24.01 -12.99 24.85
CA PRO A 143 -24.59 -13.86 25.87
C PRO A 143 -24.79 -15.28 25.32
N ASN A 144 -24.22 -16.28 25.99
CA ASN A 144 -24.33 -17.72 25.66
C ASN A 144 -23.79 -18.16 24.29
N GLN A 145 -23.09 -17.29 23.55
CA GLN A 145 -22.45 -17.68 22.30
C GLN A 145 -21.23 -16.82 21.96
N ILE A 146 -20.34 -17.36 21.13
CA ILE A 146 -19.25 -16.62 20.52
C ILE A 146 -19.39 -16.75 19.01
N ILE A 147 -19.30 -15.63 18.32
CA ILE A 147 -19.29 -15.58 16.85
C ILE A 147 -17.85 -15.35 16.41
N PHE A 148 -17.28 -16.30 15.69
CA PHE A 148 -15.96 -16.18 15.08
C PHE A 148 -16.11 -15.75 13.62
N LYS A 149 -15.37 -14.72 13.21
CA LYS A 149 -15.28 -14.27 11.82
C LYS A 149 -13.86 -14.51 11.31
N ALA A 150 -13.73 -15.25 10.21
CA ALA A 150 -12.48 -15.39 9.47
C ALA A 150 -12.37 -14.24 8.47
N ILE A 151 -11.40 -13.35 8.69
CA ILE A 151 -11.16 -12.18 7.83
C ILE A 151 -9.96 -12.50 6.94
N PRO A 152 -10.16 -12.69 5.62
CA PRO A 152 -9.07 -12.97 4.70
C PRO A 152 -8.29 -11.70 4.32
N TYR A 153 -7.00 -11.87 4.11
CA TYR A 153 -6.07 -10.87 3.61
C TYR A 153 -5.21 -11.48 2.50
N PHE A 154 -4.97 -10.68 1.47
CA PHE A 154 -4.04 -10.89 0.36
C PHE A 154 -4.30 -12.10 -0.56
N PHE A 155 -5.40 -12.83 -0.39
CA PHE A 155 -5.83 -13.86 -1.36
C PHE A 155 -6.14 -13.26 -2.74
N THR A 156 -5.92 -13.98 -3.83
CA THR A 156 -6.31 -13.55 -5.19
C THR A 156 -7.80 -13.81 -5.45
N ILE A 157 -8.65 -13.16 -4.68
CA ILE A 157 -10.12 -13.25 -4.74
C ILE A 157 -10.73 -11.85 -4.79
N ASN A 158 -11.95 -11.73 -5.30
CA ASN A 158 -12.71 -10.48 -5.24
C ASN A 158 -13.65 -10.45 -4.03
N ASN A 159 -14.13 -11.63 -3.60
CA ASN A 159 -15.06 -11.79 -2.50
C ASN A 159 -14.62 -12.97 -1.58
N PRO A 160 -14.72 -12.83 -0.24
CA PRO A 160 -14.46 -13.94 0.70
C PRO A 160 -15.23 -15.24 0.41
N ASN A 161 -16.39 -15.17 -0.23
CA ASN A 161 -17.18 -16.34 -0.64
C ASN A 161 -16.51 -17.20 -1.72
N GLU A 162 -15.43 -16.71 -2.35
CA GLU A 162 -14.61 -17.50 -3.27
C GLU A 162 -13.64 -18.44 -2.52
N LEU A 163 -13.55 -18.32 -1.19
CA LEU A 163 -12.77 -19.22 -0.35
C LEU A 163 -13.60 -20.43 0.09
N ILE A 164 -12.95 -21.59 0.09
CA ILE A 164 -13.43 -22.79 0.77
C ILE A 164 -12.99 -22.69 2.22
N ILE A 165 -13.95 -22.53 3.14
CA ILE A 165 -13.69 -22.41 4.59
C ILE A 165 -14.06 -23.70 5.30
N ASN A 166 -13.14 -24.22 6.11
CA ASN A 166 -13.40 -25.35 7.02
C ASN A 166 -13.09 -24.92 8.46
N TRP A 167 -14.08 -25.05 9.33
CA TRP A 167 -13.95 -24.77 10.75
C TRP A 167 -13.77 -26.05 11.56
N SER A 168 -13.04 -25.94 12.67
CA SER A 168 -13.12 -26.92 13.75
C SER A 168 -13.02 -26.24 15.10
N VAL A 169 -13.68 -26.84 16.10
CA VAL A 169 -13.68 -26.39 17.49
C VAL A 169 -13.28 -27.58 18.35
N ASN A 170 -12.23 -27.42 19.16
CA ASN A 170 -11.67 -28.47 20.00
C ASN A 170 -11.36 -29.76 19.22
N GLY A 171 -10.89 -29.61 17.96
CA GLY A 171 -10.56 -30.72 17.07
C GLY A 171 -11.76 -31.36 16.36
N ILE A 172 -12.99 -30.96 16.68
CA ILE A 172 -14.21 -31.47 16.03
C ILE A 172 -14.60 -30.54 14.89
N LYS A 173 -14.87 -31.09 13.71
CA LYS A 173 -15.34 -30.33 12.54
C LYS A 173 -16.60 -29.56 12.90
N ALA A 174 -16.64 -28.28 12.55
CA ALA A 174 -17.80 -27.42 12.71
C ALA A 174 -18.22 -26.87 11.34
N GLU A 175 -19.52 -26.66 11.17
CA GLU A 175 -20.04 -26.00 9.98
C GLU A 175 -20.08 -24.49 10.19
N GLY A 176 -19.66 -23.73 9.17
CA GLY A 176 -19.87 -22.29 9.14
C GLY A 176 -21.35 -21.95 9.02
N SER A 177 -21.67 -20.66 9.15
CA SER A 177 -23.03 -20.16 8.93
C SER A 177 -23.47 -20.45 7.49
N PRO A 178 -24.69 -20.98 7.26
CA PRO A 178 -25.19 -21.23 5.90
C PRO A 178 -25.25 -19.97 5.02
N LYS A 179 -25.34 -18.79 5.64
CA LYS A 179 -25.38 -17.49 4.95
C LYS A 179 -23.98 -16.94 4.65
N ASP A 180 -22.98 -17.36 5.42
CA ASP A 180 -21.60 -16.86 5.35
C ASP A 180 -20.63 -17.89 5.93
N GLN A 181 -19.91 -18.58 5.06
CA GLN A 181 -18.97 -19.63 5.44
C GLN A 181 -17.78 -19.09 6.25
N THR A 182 -17.51 -17.77 6.18
CA THR A 182 -16.47 -17.11 6.97
C THR A 182 -16.89 -16.85 8.41
N THR A 183 -18.14 -17.15 8.78
CA THR A 183 -18.67 -16.98 10.12
C THR A 183 -18.92 -18.35 10.77
N LEU A 184 -18.48 -18.53 12.02
CA LEU A 184 -18.79 -19.68 12.85
C LEU A 184 -19.48 -19.20 14.13
N ILE A 185 -20.63 -19.79 14.47
CA ILE A 185 -21.36 -19.49 15.70
C ILE A 185 -21.23 -20.68 16.64
N THR A 186 -20.68 -20.45 17.84
CA THR A 186 -20.48 -21.49 18.86
C THR A 186 -21.28 -21.17 20.11
N ASN A 187 -22.12 -22.10 20.54
CA ASN A 187 -22.86 -22.00 21.80
C ASN A 187 -21.91 -22.21 23.00
N THR A 188 -21.97 -21.33 23.99
CA THR A 188 -21.13 -21.35 25.19
C THR A 188 -21.89 -21.58 26.50
N SER A 189 -23.20 -21.84 26.44
CA SER A 189 -24.05 -22.08 27.62
C SER A 189 -23.47 -23.17 28.53
N ASN A 190 -23.05 -24.29 27.92
CA ASN A 190 -22.57 -25.48 28.62
C ASN A 190 -21.08 -25.43 28.97
N LEU A 191 -20.38 -24.34 28.61
CA LEU A 191 -18.95 -24.20 28.92
C LEU A 191 -18.76 -23.82 30.39
N ILE A 192 -17.84 -24.52 31.07
CA ILE A 192 -17.51 -24.30 32.48
C ILE A 192 -16.54 -23.10 32.58
N ASN A 193 -16.55 -22.41 33.72
CA ASN A 193 -15.57 -21.34 34.00
C ASN A 193 -14.13 -21.88 33.83
N LYS A 194 -13.26 -21.09 33.22
CA LYS A 194 -11.87 -21.42 32.84
C LYS A 194 -11.72 -22.52 31.79
N SER A 195 -12.80 -22.97 31.14
CA SER A 195 -12.67 -23.87 30.00
C SER A 195 -11.96 -23.17 28.83
N GLN A 196 -11.24 -23.97 28.03
CA GLN A 196 -10.55 -23.50 26.84
C GLN A 196 -11.40 -23.81 25.61
N LEU A 197 -11.48 -22.84 24.72
CA LEU A 197 -12.11 -22.98 23.41
C LEU A 197 -11.02 -22.82 22.35
N LEU A 198 -10.71 -23.90 21.65
CA LEU A 198 -9.72 -23.94 20.60
C LEU A 198 -10.43 -23.91 19.25
N THR A 199 -10.40 -22.77 18.57
CA THR A 199 -11.02 -22.59 17.26
C THR A 199 -9.95 -22.61 16.18
N TYR A 200 -10.18 -23.40 15.14
CA TYR A 200 -9.28 -23.52 14.00
C TYR A 200 -10.06 -23.29 12.71
N VAL A 201 -9.43 -22.59 11.76
CA VAL A 201 -9.97 -22.32 10.44
C VAL A 201 -8.93 -22.66 9.37
N VAL A 202 -9.38 -23.33 8.33
CA VAL A 202 -8.63 -23.48 7.08
C VAL A 202 -9.38 -22.71 6.01
N ALA A 203 -8.69 -21.80 5.34
CA ALA A 203 -9.18 -21.11 4.17
C ALA A 203 -8.35 -21.53 2.95
N LYS A 204 -9.02 -21.75 1.82
CA LYS A 204 -8.38 -22.11 0.56
C LYS A 204 -9.05 -21.38 -0.59
N ASN A 205 -8.26 -20.75 -1.46
CA ASN A 205 -8.79 -20.18 -2.68
C ASN A 205 -9.31 -21.30 -3.60
N SER A 206 -10.58 -21.20 -4.02
CA SER A 206 -11.22 -22.20 -4.87
C SER A 206 -10.59 -22.31 -6.27
N LYS A 207 -10.00 -21.23 -6.77
CA LYS A 207 -9.36 -21.15 -8.09
C LYS A 207 -7.86 -21.39 -8.06
N ASN A 208 -7.23 -21.16 -6.91
CA ASN A 208 -5.80 -21.38 -6.72
C ASN A 208 -5.52 -22.18 -5.45
N SER A 209 -5.34 -23.49 -5.59
CA SER A 209 -5.17 -24.39 -4.45
C SER A 209 -3.88 -24.17 -3.65
N THR A 210 -2.90 -23.45 -4.22
CA THR A 210 -1.64 -23.08 -3.55
C THR A 210 -1.85 -21.98 -2.52
N GLU A 211 -2.92 -21.19 -2.65
CA GLU A 211 -3.34 -20.22 -1.64
C GLU A 211 -4.19 -20.91 -0.58
N SER A 212 -3.53 -21.49 0.41
CA SER A 212 -4.18 -22.09 1.56
C SER A 212 -3.53 -21.66 2.85
N VAL A 213 -4.36 -21.25 3.80
CA VAL A 213 -3.93 -20.74 5.11
C VAL A 213 -4.69 -21.48 6.19
N ASN A 214 -4.01 -21.79 7.27
CA ASN A 214 -4.64 -22.20 8.50
C ASN A 214 -4.38 -21.18 9.61
N LYS A 215 -5.37 -21.02 10.50
CA LYS A 215 -5.25 -20.15 11.67
C LYS A 215 -5.92 -20.80 12.87
N GLN A 216 -5.31 -20.61 14.02
CA GLN A 216 -5.83 -21.08 15.30
C GLN A 216 -6.01 -19.90 16.25
N LEU A 217 -7.12 -19.90 16.99
CA LEU A 217 -7.39 -19.00 18.09
C LEU A 217 -7.72 -19.81 19.33
N LYS A 218 -7.07 -19.48 20.45
CA LYS A 218 -7.35 -20.06 21.76
C LYS A 218 -8.01 -19.00 22.63
N LEU A 219 -9.21 -19.29 23.12
CA LEU A 219 -9.90 -18.45 24.11
C LEU A 219 -10.02 -19.19 25.44
N VAL A 220 -10.03 -18.43 26.53
CA VAL A 220 -10.33 -18.92 27.89
C VAL A 220 -11.64 -18.28 28.32
N ILE A 221 -12.62 -19.10 28.68
CA ILE A 221 -13.91 -18.63 29.14
C ILE A 221 -13.80 -18.17 30.61
N LEU A 222 -14.16 -16.93 30.88
CA LEU A 222 -14.30 -16.39 32.24
C LEU A 222 -15.79 -16.11 32.48
N LYS A 223 -16.38 -16.84 33.43
CA LYS A 223 -17.75 -16.63 33.93
C LYS A 223 -17.68 -16.05 35.33
#